data_AF-A0A955H252-F1
#
_entry.id   AF-A0A955H252-F1
#
_cell.length_a   1.000
_cell.length_b   1.000
_cell.length_c   1.000
_cell.angle_alpha   90.00
_cell.angle_beta   90.00
_cell.angle_gamma   90.00
#
_symmetry.space_group_name_H-M   'P 1'
#
loop_
_entity.id
_entity.type
_entity.pdbx_description
1 polymer ?
#
loop_
_entity_poly.entity_id
_entity_poly.type
_entity_poly.pdbx_seq_one_letter_code
_entity_poly.pdbx_strand_id
1 'polypeptide(L)'
;MNKSLLTFVLILVIIGAAWWLWHEPSDSAVEVEIGANQTATTSPEKFVEVETTDANIYRNEDWGFQFEYPKEWEVREPAFVSGVSLFNMAIGSAPANGITINITPKNWIEGAMTKMKARGVVFEEIFLDGKSAYKTYDKDGWSRPAILTLVLVNDEYWIDITGISKYEEEYNQIIESFEFIE
;
A
#
# COMPACT_ATOMS: atom_id res chain seq x y z
N MET A 1 12.25 -41.40 -43.62
CA MET A 1 11.91 -40.11 -42.97
C MET A 1 13.18 -39.57 -42.31
N ASN A 2 13.63 -38.37 -42.70
CA ASN A 2 14.90 -37.83 -42.21
C ASN A 2 14.82 -37.51 -40.72
N LYS A 3 15.77 -38.01 -39.93
CA LYS A 3 15.81 -37.77 -38.47
C LYS A 3 15.78 -36.27 -38.15
N SER A 4 16.42 -35.45 -38.98
CA SER A 4 16.40 -33.98 -38.86
C SER A 4 15.01 -33.35 -39.08
N LEU A 5 14.18 -33.95 -39.94
CA LEU A 5 12.81 -33.48 -40.17
C LEU A 5 11.92 -33.80 -38.96
N LEU A 6 12.09 -34.98 -38.37
CA LEU A 6 11.33 -35.39 -37.19
C LEU A 6 11.66 -34.50 -35.97
N THR A 7 12.94 -34.19 -35.76
CA THR A 7 13.36 -33.29 -34.66
C THR A 7 12.79 -31.88 -34.83
N PHE A 8 12.77 -31.34 -36.05
CA PHE A 8 12.23 -30.00 -36.30
C PHE A 8 10.74 -29.90 -36.01
N VAL A 9 9.96 -30.92 -36.42
CA VAL A 9 8.52 -31.00 -36.13
C VAL A 9 8.26 -31.05 -34.62
N LEU A 10 9.06 -31.81 -33.88
CA LEU A 10 8.89 -31.95 -32.43
C LEU A 10 9.14 -30.63 -31.68
N ILE A 11 10.12 -29.84 -32.12
CA ILE A 11 10.41 -28.51 -31.55
C ILE A 11 9.24 -27.54 -31.81
N LEU A 12 8.67 -27.54 -33.02
CA LEU A 12 7.53 -26.68 -33.33
C LEU A 12 6.28 -27.03 -32.49
N VAL A 13 6.05 -28.30 -32.20
CA VAL A 13 4.95 -28.74 -31.32
C VAL A 13 5.16 -28.23 -29.89
N ILE A 14 6.39 -28.30 -29.36
CA ILE A 14 6.71 -27.81 -28.01
C ILE A 14 6.54 -26.29 -27.92
N ILE A 15 7.02 -25.54 -28.92
CA ILE A 15 6.89 -24.08 -28.96
C ILE A 15 5.41 -23.68 -29.06
N GLY A 16 4.63 -24.38 -29.90
CA GLY A 16 3.18 -24.14 -30.02
C GLY A 16 2.43 -24.40 -28.71
N ALA A 17 2.76 -25.49 -28.01
CA ALA A 17 2.15 -25.82 -26.71
C ALA A 17 2.52 -24.79 -25.61
N ALA A 18 3.78 -24.36 -25.56
CA ALA A 18 4.23 -23.34 -24.61
C ALA A 18 3.57 -21.99 -24.89
N TRP A 19 3.41 -21.61 -26.16
CA TRP A 19 2.72 -20.38 -26.54
C TRP A 19 1.23 -20.42 -26.20
N TRP A 20 0.57 -21.57 -26.39
CA TRP A 20 -0.84 -21.74 -26.03
C TRP A 20 -1.07 -21.64 -24.52
N LEU A 21 -0.22 -22.26 -23.69
CA LEU A 21 -0.29 -22.17 -22.23
C LEU A 21 -0.07 -20.74 -21.70
N TRP A 22 0.66 -19.90 -22.44
CA TRP A 22 0.90 -18.51 -22.03
C TRP A 22 -0.21 -17.55 -22.44
N HIS A 23 -1.05 -17.96 -23.39
CA HIS A 23 -2.13 -17.14 -23.94
C HIS A 23 -3.53 -17.60 -23.57
N GLU A 24 -3.66 -18.59 -22.68
CA GLU A 24 -4.96 -18.93 -22.12
C GLU A 24 -5.51 -17.69 -21.36
N PRO A 25 -6.61 -17.08 -21.82
CA PRO A 25 -7.22 -15.96 -21.11
C PRO A 25 -7.66 -16.46 -19.73
N SER A 26 -7.28 -15.75 -18.67
CA SER A 26 -7.71 -16.10 -17.32
C SER A 26 -9.20 -15.80 -17.15
N ASP A 27 -10.05 -16.70 -17.63
CA ASP A 27 -11.47 -16.70 -17.31
C ASP A 27 -11.62 -17.15 -15.86
N SER A 28 -11.50 -16.20 -14.95
CA SER A 28 -11.96 -16.33 -13.57
C SER A 28 -12.91 -15.18 -13.27
N ALA A 29 -14.06 -15.19 -13.94
CA ALA A 29 -15.25 -14.57 -13.41
C ALA A 29 -15.89 -15.56 -12.43
N VAL A 30 -15.54 -15.45 -11.15
CA VAL A 30 -16.32 -16.04 -10.08
C VAL A 30 -17.52 -15.11 -9.85
N GLU A 31 -18.70 -15.58 -10.24
CA GLU A 31 -19.97 -14.94 -9.92
C GLU A 31 -20.24 -15.16 -8.42
N VAL A 32 -20.16 -14.08 -7.63
CA VAL A 32 -20.50 -14.11 -6.21
C VAL A 32 -22.01 -13.93 -6.07
N GLU A 33 -22.70 -14.99 -5.68
CA GLU A 33 -24.09 -14.92 -5.25
C GLU A 33 -24.22 -14.04 -4.00
N ILE A 34 -24.98 -12.95 -4.12
CA ILE A 34 -25.35 -12.08 -2.99
C ILE A 34 -26.42 -12.81 -2.18
N GLY A 35 -25.98 -13.59 -1.20
CA GLY A 35 -26.82 -14.15 -0.14
C GLY A 35 -27.11 -13.09 0.93
N ALA A 36 -28.34 -12.58 0.94
CA ALA A 36 -28.86 -11.75 2.02
C ALA A 36 -29.17 -12.61 3.27
N ASN A 37 -28.46 -12.39 4.38
CA ASN A 37 -29.06 -12.14 5.71
C ASN A 37 -28.01 -12.01 6.84
N GLN A 38 -28.04 -10.84 7.51
CA GLN A 38 -28.01 -10.58 8.97
C GLN A 38 -26.99 -11.36 9.82
N THR A 39 -26.16 -10.70 10.63
CA THR A 39 -26.59 -10.16 11.94
C THR A 39 -25.61 -9.09 12.41
N ALA A 40 -26.13 -7.91 12.74
CA ALA A 40 -25.39 -6.88 13.45
C ALA A 40 -25.11 -7.35 14.89
N THR A 41 -23.84 -7.50 15.24
CA THR A 41 -23.40 -7.60 16.63
C THR A 41 -22.97 -6.22 17.07
N THR A 42 -23.85 -5.57 17.83
CA THR A 42 -23.64 -4.28 18.48
C THR A 42 -22.51 -4.40 19.51
N SER A 43 -21.33 -3.90 19.17
CA SER A 43 -20.26 -3.56 20.14
C SER A 43 -20.62 -2.20 20.77
N PRO A 44 -20.37 -1.96 22.08
CA PRO A 44 -20.81 -0.73 22.72
C PRO A 44 -19.99 0.46 22.21
N GLU A 45 -20.58 1.16 21.25
CA GLU A 45 -20.13 2.44 20.71
C GLU A 45 -20.28 3.50 21.79
N LYS A 46 -19.15 3.84 22.44
CA LYS A 46 -19.04 5.02 23.27
C LYS A 46 -18.93 6.24 22.34
N PHE A 47 -20.07 6.76 21.90
CA PHE A 47 -20.12 8.07 21.28
C PHE A 47 -19.78 9.14 22.31
N VAL A 48 -18.59 9.71 22.19
CA VAL A 48 -18.26 10.99 22.80
C VAL A 48 -18.64 12.05 21.78
N GLU A 49 -19.62 12.88 22.13
CA GLU A 49 -19.93 14.13 21.46
C GLU A 49 -18.72 15.07 21.62
N VAL A 50 -18.01 15.36 20.53
CA VAL A 50 -16.93 16.36 20.48
C VAL A 50 -17.05 17.15 19.19
N GLU A 51 -16.70 18.43 19.33
CA GLU A 51 -16.89 19.56 18.42
C GLU A 51 -16.60 19.30 16.94
N THR A 52 -17.17 20.14 16.08
CA THR A 52 -17.13 20.11 14.62
C THR A 52 -15.70 20.19 14.06
N THR A 53 -14.90 19.15 14.19
CA THR A 53 -13.66 18.98 13.44
C THR A 53 -14.04 18.49 12.04
N ASP A 54 -13.52 19.17 11.01
CA ASP A 54 -13.69 18.76 9.60
C ASP A 54 -12.83 17.52 9.25
N ALA A 55 -12.46 16.73 10.25
CA ALA A 55 -11.58 15.58 10.16
C ALA A 55 -12.19 14.34 10.83
N ASN A 56 -11.89 13.18 10.25
CA ASN A 56 -12.09 11.87 10.85
C ASN A 56 -10.78 11.39 11.50
N ILE A 57 -10.88 10.43 12.43
CA ILE A 57 -9.72 9.78 13.05
C ILE A 57 -9.68 8.31 12.61
N TYR A 58 -8.57 7.88 12.00
CA TYR A 58 -8.30 6.47 11.79
C TYR A 58 -7.44 5.95 12.94
N ARG A 59 -7.78 4.77 13.46
CA ARG A 59 -7.08 4.14 14.58
C ARG A 59 -6.94 2.64 14.31
N ASN A 60 -5.71 2.14 14.39
CA ASN A 60 -5.39 0.72 14.24
C ASN A 60 -4.70 0.21 15.51
N GLU A 61 -5.43 -0.57 16.32
CA GLU A 61 -4.89 -1.13 17.57
C GLU A 61 -3.89 -2.26 17.33
N ASP A 62 -4.06 -3.04 16.27
CA ASP A 62 -3.18 -4.18 15.97
C ASP A 62 -1.76 -3.73 15.61
N TRP A 63 -1.64 -2.57 14.97
CA TRP A 63 -0.36 -1.97 14.56
C TRP A 63 0.06 -0.76 15.40
N GLY A 64 -0.78 -0.35 16.35
CA GLY A 64 -0.45 0.66 17.37
C GLY A 64 -0.26 2.07 16.81
N PHE A 65 -1.15 2.56 15.94
CA PHE A 65 -1.10 3.94 15.46
C PHE A 65 -2.48 4.55 15.20
N GLN A 66 -2.54 5.89 15.18
CA GLN A 66 -3.69 6.68 14.77
C GLN A 66 -3.27 7.96 14.02
N PHE A 67 -4.19 8.55 13.26
CA PHE A 67 -4.02 9.85 12.61
C PHE A 67 -5.37 10.47 12.19
N GLU A 68 -5.36 11.77 11.93
CA GLU A 68 -6.50 12.51 11.38
C GLU A 68 -6.46 12.57 9.85
N TYR A 69 -7.64 12.61 9.23
CA TYR A 69 -7.78 12.74 7.78
C TYR A 69 -9.08 13.48 7.39
N PRO A 70 -9.19 14.01 6.16
CA PRO A 70 -10.37 14.76 5.74
C PRO A 70 -11.68 13.99 5.85
N LYS A 71 -12.76 14.68 6.23
CA LYS A 71 -14.05 14.06 6.54
C LYS A 71 -14.67 13.29 5.37
N GLU A 72 -14.45 13.77 4.16
CA GLU A 72 -14.99 13.24 2.91
C GLU A 72 -14.13 12.13 2.29
N TRP A 73 -12.98 11.81 2.88
CA TRP A 73 -12.12 10.74 2.38
C TRP A 73 -12.58 9.37 2.86
N GLU A 74 -12.39 8.39 2.00
CA GLU A 74 -12.70 6.99 2.28
C GLU A 74 -11.42 6.23 2.63
N VAL A 75 -11.56 5.26 3.54
CA VAL A 75 -10.50 4.33 3.93
C VAL A 75 -10.74 2.98 3.25
N ARG A 76 -9.67 2.36 2.75
CA ARG A 76 -9.73 1.02 2.15
C ARG A 76 -8.60 0.14 2.68
N GLU A 77 -8.98 -1.00 3.23
CA GLU A 77 -8.10 -1.99 3.85
C GLU A 77 -8.58 -3.42 3.51
N PRO A 78 -7.76 -4.28 2.87
CA PRO A 78 -6.48 -3.95 2.25
C PRO A 78 -6.66 -3.07 1.00
N ALA A 79 -5.68 -2.20 0.74
CA ALA A 79 -5.66 -1.38 -0.47
C ALA A 79 -5.07 -2.11 -1.70
N PHE A 80 -4.20 -3.08 -1.52
CA PHE A 80 -3.57 -3.82 -2.60
C PHE A 80 -3.08 -5.19 -2.12
N VAL A 81 -2.93 -6.10 -3.07
CA VAL A 81 -2.34 -7.42 -2.83
C VAL A 81 -0.82 -7.29 -2.97
N SER A 82 -0.09 -7.70 -1.94
CA SER A 82 1.37 -7.67 -1.91
C SER A 82 1.88 -8.89 -1.18
N GLY A 83 2.93 -9.52 -1.72
CA GLY A 83 3.59 -10.67 -1.08
C GLY A 83 4.57 -10.29 0.03
N VAL A 84 4.79 -9.00 0.27
CA VAL A 84 5.75 -8.49 1.26
C VAL A 84 5.12 -7.59 2.32
N SER A 85 3.91 -7.07 2.06
CA SER A 85 3.20 -6.21 3.00
C SER A 85 2.62 -7.02 4.14
N LEU A 86 2.91 -6.61 5.37
CA LEU A 86 2.27 -7.13 6.58
C LEU A 86 0.89 -6.50 6.79
N PHE A 87 0.74 -5.24 6.38
CA PHE A 87 -0.49 -4.46 6.38
C PHE A 87 -0.44 -3.41 5.29
N ASN A 88 -1.57 -3.09 4.67
CA ASN A 88 -1.64 -1.94 3.77
C ASN A 88 -3.05 -1.33 3.72
N MET A 89 -3.09 -0.01 3.63
CA MET A 89 -4.31 0.76 3.48
C MET A 89 -4.11 1.91 2.50
N ALA A 90 -5.24 2.44 2.03
CA ALA A 90 -5.32 3.63 1.21
C ALA A 90 -6.37 4.55 1.78
N ILE A 91 -6.12 5.85 1.70
CA ILE A 91 -7.03 6.89 2.12
C ILE A 91 -7.05 8.02 1.09
N GLY A 92 -8.24 8.50 0.73
CA GLY A 92 -8.37 9.46 -0.37
C GLY A 92 -9.80 9.72 -0.80
N SER A 93 -9.96 10.69 -1.70
CA SER A 93 -11.21 10.92 -2.42
C SER A 93 -11.40 9.89 -3.53
N ALA A 94 -12.49 9.12 -3.47
CA ALA A 94 -12.84 8.19 -4.53
C ALA A 94 -12.93 8.90 -5.90
N PRO A 95 -12.46 8.29 -7.00
CA PRO A 95 -11.87 6.95 -7.12
C PRO A 95 -10.35 6.91 -6.91
N ALA A 96 -9.71 8.02 -6.54
CA ALA A 96 -8.26 8.13 -6.45
C ALA A 96 -7.79 7.97 -4.99
N ASN A 97 -7.18 6.84 -4.67
CA ASN A 97 -6.40 6.69 -3.44
C ASN A 97 -5.35 7.81 -3.40
N GLY A 98 -5.37 8.64 -2.37
CA GLY A 98 -4.48 9.79 -2.28
C GLY A 98 -3.19 9.47 -1.58
N ILE A 99 -3.34 8.80 -0.44
CA ILE A 99 -2.26 8.45 0.47
C ILE A 99 -2.36 6.96 0.78
N THR A 100 -1.23 6.28 0.81
CA THR A 100 -1.16 4.87 1.21
C THR A 100 -0.29 4.74 2.44
N ILE A 101 -0.69 3.86 3.35
CA ILE A 101 0.12 3.47 4.49
C ILE A 101 0.35 1.97 4.38
N ASN A 102 1.60 1.54 4.49
CA ASN A 102 1.97 0.15 4.35
C ASN A 102 3.04 -0.22 5.38
N ILE A 103 2.94 -1.44 5.88
CA ILE A 103 3.87 -1.98 6.88
C ILE A 103 4.65 -3.09 6.23
N THR A 104 5.97 -2.94 6.23
CA THR A 104 6.87 -3.78 5.44
C THR A 104 8.06 -4.23 6.28
N PRO A 105 8.53 -5.48 6.13
CA PRO A 105 9.74 -5.95 6.80
C PRO A 105 10.95 -5.04 6.56
N LYS A 106 11.76 -4.85 7.60
CA LYS A 106 12.92 -3.95 7.63
C LYS A 106 13.92 -4.21 6.50
N ASN A 107 14.27 -5.47 6.28
CA ASN A 107 15.21 -5.85 5.22
C ASN A 107 14.75 -5.43 3.82
N TRP A 108 13.45 -5.42 3.56
CA TRP A 108 12.90 -5.03 2.28
C TRP A 108 13.01 -3.51 2.09
N ILE A 109 12.64 -2.73 3.11
CA ILE A 109 12.71 -1.25 3.06
C ILE A 109 14.16 -0.78 2.98
N GLU A 110 15.07 -1.37 3.75
CA GLU A 110 16.50 -1.05 3.67
C GLU A 110 17.04 -1.32 2.26
N GLY A 111 16.69 -2.47 1.66
CA GLY A 111 17.05 -2.79 0.28
C GLY A 111 16.46 -1.81 -0.74
N ALA A 112 15.22 -1.36 -0.54
CA ALA A 112 14.58 -0.33 -1.37
C ALA A 112 15.29 1.02 -1.23
N MET A 113 15.57 1.47 -0.01
CA MET A 113 16.30 2.72 0.27
C MET A 113 17.69 2.72 -0.36
N THR A 114 18.44 1.61 -0.30
CA THR A 114 19.74 1.48 -0.97
C THR A 114 19.63 1.70 -2.47
N LYS A 115 18.61 1.10 -3.13
CA LYS A 115 18.37 1.30 -4.56
C LYS A 115 17.95 2.74 -4.88
N MET A 116 17.13 3.36 -4.03
CA MET A 116 16.72 4.76 -4.18
C MET A 116 17.93 5.72 -4.07
N LYS A 117 18.78 5.52 -3.06
CA LYS A 117 20.02 6.31 -2.90
C LYS A 117 20.96 6.14 -4.09
N ALA A 118 21.07 4.93 -4.65
CA ALA A 118 21.87 4.68 -5.86
C ALA A 118 21.33 5.42 -7.11
N ARG A 119 20.04 5.76 -7.13
CA ARG A 119 19.42 6.63 -8.17
C ARG A 119 19.57 8.13 -7.87
N GLY A 120 20.19 8.50 -6.75
CA GLY A 120 20.35 9.90 -6.35
C GLY A 120 19.19 10.46 -5.51
N VAL A 121 18.27 9.61 -5.02
CA VAL A 121 17.20 10.05 -4.12
C VAL A 121 17.81 10.42 -2.75
N VAL A 122 17.48 11.62 -2.28
CA VAL A 122 17.95 12.16 -0.99
C VAL A 122 16.87 11.92 0.07
N PHE A 123 17.28 11.43 1.23
CA PHE A 123 16.42 11.25 2.40
C PHE A 123 16.79 12.30 3.46
N GLU A 124 15.78 13.02 3.92
CA GLU A 124 15.85 13.94 5.06
C GLU A 124 15.45 13.18 6.33
N GLU A 125 16.24 13.30 7.39
CA GLU A 125 15.88 12.75 8.69
C GLU A 125 14.87 13.69 9.38
N ILE A 126 13.77 13.11 9.85
CA ILE A 126 12.70 13.79 10.58
C ILE A 126 12.33 12.97 11.82
N PHE A 127 11.43 13.50 12.65
CA PHE A 127 10.82 12.76 13.75
C PHE A 127 9.31 12.65 13.50
N LEU A 128 8.76 11.44 13.62
CA LEU A 128 7.32 11.20 13.62
C LEU A 128 6.95 10.65 14.99
N ASP A 129 6.20 11.44 15.77
CA ASP A 129 5.81 11.12 17.14
C ASP A 129 7.00 10.60 17.99
N GLY A 130 8.08 11.38 18.00
CA GLY A 130 9.31 11.06 18.74
C GLY A 130 10.16 9.92 18.18
N LYS A 131 9.72 9.18 17.14
CA LYS A 131 10.51 8.15 16.47
C LYS A 131 11.30 8.71 15.29
N SER A 132 12.52 8.20 15.09
CA SER A 132 13.34 8.56 13.92
C SER A 132 12.67 8.06 12.63
N ALA A 133 12.62 8.94 11.65
CA ALA A 133 11.99 8.70 10.37
C ALA A 133 12.77 9.38 9.23
N TYR A 134 12.50 8.96 8.00
CA TYR A 134 13.07 9.56 6.80
C TYR A 134 11.99 10.06 5.87
N LYS A 135 12.06 11.33 5.46
CA LYS A 135 11.21 11.93 4.43
C LYS A 135 11.98 12.03 3.12
N THR A 136 11.32 11.78 2.00
CA THR A 136 11.90 12.00 0.67
C THR A 136 10.84 12.41 -0.34
N TYR A 137 11.29 13.07 -1.41
CA TYR A 137 10.48 13.43 -2.56
C TYR A 137 11.05 12.76 -3.81
N ASP A 138 10.36 11.76 -4.34
CA ASP A 138 10.77 11.03 -5.54
C ASP A 138 10.04 11.61 -6.77
N LYS A 139 10.71 12.53 -7.47
CA LYS A 139 10.20 13.16 -8.71
C LYS A 139 10.05 12.15 -9.86
N ASP A 140 10.94 11.16 -9.89
CA ASP A 140 11.08 10.19 -10.99
C ASP A 140 10.54 8.81 -10.59
N GLY A 141 9.71 8.77 -9.53
CA GLY A 141 9.20 7.56 -8.91
C GLY A 141 8.11 6.85 -9.70
N TRP A 142 7.21 6.20 -8.97
CA TRP A 142 6.18 5.27 -9.46
C TRP A 142 5.10 5.97 -10.30
N SER A 143 5.43 6.29 -11.55
CA SER A 143 4.59 6.98 -12.57
C SER A 143 4.23 8.44 -12.28
N ARG A 144 4.46 8.94 -11.07
CA ARG A 144 4.11 10.30 -10.64
C ARG A 144 4.98 10.73 -9.44
N PRO A 145 5.20 12.04 -9.24
CA PRO A 145 5.91 12.55 -8.07
C PRO A 145 5.20 12.14 -6.77
N ALA A 146 5.98 11.63 -5.82
CA ALA A 146 5.48 11.17 -4.54
C ALA A 146 6.32 11.71 -3.38
N ILE A 147 5.66 11.95 -2.26
CA ILE A 147 6.26 12.20 -0.96
C ILE A 147 6.19 10.89 -0.19
N LEU A 148 7.29 10.51 0.44
CA LEU A 148 7.41 9.28 1.20
C LEU A 148 8.00 9.59 2.57
N THR A 149 7.32 9.15 3.63
CA THR A 149 7.86 9.10 4.99
C THR A 149 8.02 7.64 5.39
N LEU A 150 9.21 7.27 5.83
CA LEU A 150 9.57 5.94 6.33
C LEU A 150 9.85 6.04 7.82
N VAL A 151 9.14 5.29 8.66
CA VAL A 151 9.34 5.28 10.11
C VAL A 151 9.72 3.89 10.58
N LEU A 152 10.86 3.78 11.27
CA LEU A 152 11.27 2.53 11.90
C LEU A 152 10.48 2.37 13.20
N VAL A 153 9.54 1.43 13.22
CA VAL A 153 8.69 1.20 14.40
C VAL A 153 9.43 0.39 15.46
N ASN A 154 10.10 -0.68 15.01
CA ASN A 154 10.93 -1.57 15.81
C ASN A 154 11.97 -2.27 14.90
N ASP A 155 12.68 -3.27 15.41
CA ASP A 155 13.72 -3.97 14.63
C ASP A 155 13.20 -4.90 13.52
N GLU A 156 11.89 -5.08 13.39
CA GLU A 156 11.28 -6.03 12.46
C GLU A 156 10.69 -5.36 11.22
N TYR A 157 10.06 -4.19 11.36
CA TYR A 157 9.33 -3.55 10.27
C TYR A 157 9.38 -2.01 10.30
N TRP A 158 9.06 -1.44 9.15
CA TRP A 158 8.83 -0.02 8.96
C TRP A 158 7.37 0.25 8.59
N ILE A 159 6.90 1.44 8.93
CA ILE A 159 5.72 2.06 8.30
C ILE A 159 6.22 2.93 7.15
N ASP A 160 5.65 2.74 5.97
CA ASP A 160 5.78 3.66 4.84
C ASP A 160 4.46 4.41 4.62
N ILE A 161 4.54 5.74 4.60
CA ILE A 161 3.42 6.65 4.31
C ILE A 161 3.75 7.33 3.00
N THR A 162 2.98 7.06 1.96
CA THR A 162 3.21 7.59 0.61
C THR A 162 2.05 8.46 0.18
N GLY A 163 2.32 9.72 -0.13
CA GLY A 163 1.36 10.66 -0.72
C GLY A 163 1.75 11.03 -2.14
N ILE A 164 0.77 11.10 -3.05
CA ILE A 164 1.00 11.70 -4.37
C ILE A 164 1.09 13.21 -4.19
N SER A 165 1.99 13.90 -4.89
CA SER A 165 2.23 15.34 -4.70
C SER A 165 1.00 16.25 -4.84
N LYS A 166 -0.07 15.78 -5.51
CA LYS A 166 -1.33 16.54 -5.62
C LYS A 166 -2.16 16.56 -4.31
N TYR A 167 -1.82 15.71 -3.35
CA TYR A 167 -2.44 15.58 -2.02
C TYR A 167 -1.42 15.90 -0.91
N GLU A 168 -0.50 16.83 -1.19
CA GLU A 168 0.58 17.16 -0.24
C GLU A 168 0.05 17.81 1.04
N GLU A 169 -1.03 18.58 0.95
CA GLU A 169 -1.65 19.22 2.12
C GLU A 169 -2.24 18.16 3.07
N GLU A 170 -3.05 17.24 2.53
CA GLU A 170 -3.65 16.15 3.30
C GLU A 170 -2.59 15.15 3.78
N TYR A 171 -1.50 14.99 3.03
CA TYR A 171 -0.34 14.24 3.47
C TYR A 171 0.30 14.86 4.70
N ASN A 172 0.53 16.16 4.68
CA ASN A 172 1.10 16.85 5.84
C ASN A 172 0.14 16.80 7.03
N GLN A 173 -1.18 16.92 6.83
CA GLN A 173 -2.16 16.72 7.90
C GLN A 173 -2.03 15.34 8.55
N ILE A 174 -1.93 14.27 7.75
CA ILE A 174 -1.73 12.91 8.27
C ILE A 174 -0.41 12.82 9.04
N ILE A 175 0.68 13.37 8.51
CA ILE A 175 1.99 13.33 9.18
C ILE A 175 1.99 14.12 10.49
N GLU A 176 1.33 15.28 10.55
CA GLU A 176 1.27 16.14 11.74
C GLU A 176 0.41 15.55 12.86
N SER A 177 -0.63 14.79 12.50
CA SER A 177 -1.54 14.13 13.45
C SER A 177 -1.18 12.66 13.73
N PHE A 178 -0.12 12.14 13.12
CA PHE A 178 0.26 10.74 13.28
C PHE A 178 0.81 10.49 14.68
N GLU A 179 0.23 9.54 15.40
CA GLU A 179 0.61 9.17 16.75
C GLU A 179 0.72 7.65 16.87
N PHE A 180 1.75 7.18 17.58
CA PHE A 180 1.84 5.80 18.04
C PHE A 180 1.02 5.62 19.31
N ILE A 181 0.33 4.49 19.40
CA ILE A 181 -0.50 4.13 20.56
C ILE A 181 0.32 3.21 21.46
N GLU A 182 0.33 3.51 22.76
CA GLU A 182 0.96 2.69 23.81
C GLU A 182 0.16 1.43 24.17
#